data_AF-A0A847AW63-F1
#
_entry.id   AF-A0A847AW63-F1
#
_cell.length_a   1.000
_cell.length_b   1.000
_cell.length_c   1.000
_cell.angle_alpha   90.00
_cell.angle_beta   90.00
_cell.angle_gamma   90.00
#
_symmetry.space_group_name_H-M   'P 1'
#
loop_
_entity.id
_entity.type
_entity.pdbx_description
1 polymer ?
#
loop_
_entity_poly.entity_id
_entity_poly.type
_entity_poly.pdbx_seq_one_letter_code
_entity_poly.pdbx_strand_id
1 'polypeptide(L)'
;LSNEIDDIIEESVEYSFDKELGYITSCPTNIGTGMRASVMLHLPALSITNQVDKLLYGVSQLGVAVRGVYGEGTKSIGHLYQISNQGTLGASDEALIDKITQIVTQIIDKEKSTREHLKKNNYDELEDDFYRAYGLLTNARKISVDESMRLLSLLKLGSEMGITPMVKGKNIYQLMIWIQPNNISTIEGEELSPKDRDKKRAEIIRRELLR
;
A
#
# COMPACT_ATOMS: atom_id res chain seq x y z
N LEU A 1 5.58 17.89 14.07
CA LEU A 1 6.80 17.23 13.55
C LEU A 1 7.23 17.75 12.18
N SER A 2 6.50 17.57 11.06
CA SER A 2 6.99 18.05 9.76
C SER A 2 7.19 19.57 9.70
N ASN A 3 6.21 20.36 10.13
CA ASN A 3 6.32 21.82 10.19
C ASN A 3 7.43 22.26 11.16
N GLU A 4 7.53 21.64 12.34
CA GLU A 4 8.61 21.93 13.29
C GLU A 4 10.00 21.70 12.69
N ILE A 5 10.20 20.65 11.89
CA ILE A 5 11.47 20.40 11.21
C ILE A 5 11.71 21.44 10.11
N ASP A 6 10.66 21.81 9.37
CA ASP A 6 10.74 22.83 8.32
C ASP A 6 11.15 24.19 8.90
N ASP A 7 10.49 24.62 9.98
CA ASP A 7 10.79 25.85 10.72
C ASP A 7 12.27 25.89 11.17
N ILE A 8 12.78 24.78 11.73
CA ILE A 8 14.18 24.67 12.18
C ILE A 8 15.17 24.80 11.00
N ILE A 9 14.84 24.25 9.83
CA ILE A 9 15.72 24.33 8.66
C ILE A 9 15.71 25.76 8.10
N GLU A 10 14.54 26.40 8.04
CA GLU A 10 14.37 27.76 7.52
C GLU A 10 15.12 28.81 8.37
N GLU A 11 15.33 28.55 9.67
CA GLU A 11 16.20 29.39 10.51
C GLU A 11 17.65 29.46 10.00
N SER A 12 18.12 28.42 9.29
CA SER A 12 19.51 28.29 8.83
C SER A 12 19.68 28.42 7.30
N VAL A 13 18.60 28.33 6.53
CA VAL A 13 18.63 28.30 5.06
C VAL A 13 17.46 29.11 4.50
N GLU A 14 17.73 29.99 3.54
CA GLU A 14 16.68 30.73 2.84
C GLU A 14 16.07 29.87 1.73
N TYR A 15 14.77 29.61 1.82
CA TYR A 15 14.04 28.92 0.76
C TYR A 15 13.72 29.84 -0.42
N SER A 16 13.71 29.26 -1.61
CA SER A 16 13.26 29.98 -2.81
C SER A 16 11.74 30.12 -2.76
N PHE A 17 11.26 31.33 -2.48
CA PHE A 17 9.84 31.64 -2.32
C PHE A 17 9.44 32.82 -3.21
N ASP A 18 8.32 32.68 -3.89
CA ASP A 18 7.67 33.73 -4.66
C ASP A 18 6.30 34.05 -4.05
N LYS A 19 5.92 35.33 -4.06
CA LYS A 19 4.68 35.78 -3.40
C LYS A 19 3.40 35.26 -4.09
N GLU A 20 3.44 35.00 -5.38
CA GLU A 20 2.30 34.51 -6.15
C GLU A 20 2.34 32.98 -6.29
N LEU A 21 3.54 32.41 -6.44
CA LEU A 21 3.75 30.99 -6.72
C LEU A 21 4.05 30.13 -5.47
N GLY A 22 4.34 30.74 -4.32
CA GLY A 22 4.77 30.02 -3.12
C GLY A 22 6.20 29.49 -3.22
N TYR A 23 6.48 28.35 -2.58
CA TYR A 23 7.77 27.68 -2.65
C TYR A 23 8.08 27.19 -4.07
N ILE A 24 9.23 27.63 -4.58
CA ILE A 24 9.71 27.33 -5.92
C ILE A 24 10.50 26.03 -5.91
N THR A 25 10.17 25.16 -6.87
CA THR A 25 10.74 23.82 -6.98
C THR A 25 10.92 23.44 -8.45
N SER A 26 11.86 22.54 -8.71
CA SER A 26 12.12 22.02 -10.06
C SER A 26 11.00 21.09 -10.56
N CYS A 27 10.19 20.54 -9.67
CA CYS A 27 9.07 19.67 -10.04
C CYS A 27 7.75 20.48 -10.03
N PRO A 28 7.13 20.75 -11.18
CA PRO A 28 5.95 21.61 -11.25
C PRO A 28 4.75 21.14 -10.41
N THR A 29 4.68 19.85 -10.05
CA THR A 29 3.59 19.34 -9.20
C THR A 29 3.70 19.75 -7.74
N ASN A 30 4.84 20.30 -7.33
CA ASN A 30 5.15 20.67 -5.96
C ASN A 30 5.22 22.21 -5.77
N ILE A 31 4.95 23.02 -6.80
CA ILE A 31 4.94 24.48 -6.67
C ILE A 31 3.76 24.95 -5.81
N GLY A 32 3.97 25.93 -4.93
CA GLY A 32 2.98 26.35 -3.94
C GLY A 32 3.46 25.98 -2.54
N THR A 33 2.77 25.06 -1.87
CA THR A 33 3.20 24.66 -0.52
C THR A 33 4.37 23.67 -0.50
N GLY A 34 4.71 23.02 -1.62
CA GLY A 34 5.71 21.95 -1.61
C GLY A 34 5.25 20.64 -0.96
N MET A 35 4.10 20.63 -0.27
CA MET A 35 3.64 19.49 0.52
C MET A 35 3.11 18.34 -0.34
N ARG A 36 3.54 17.13 0.00
CA ARG A 36 2.92 15.89 -0.49
C ARG A 36 2.40 15.04 0.65
N ALA A 37 1.11 15.16 0.92
CA ALA A 37 0.41 14.29 1.84
C ALA A 37 -0.01 13.01 1.11
N SER A 38 0.23 11.85 1.73
CA SER A 38 -0.18 10.56 1.16
C SER A 38 -0.53 9.53 2.21
N VAL A 39 -1.50 8.68 1.90
CA VAL A 39 -1.93 7.55 2.74
C VAL A 39 -1.87 6.27 1.92
N MET A 40 -1.30 5.23 2.52
CA MET A 40 -1.31 3.88 1.94
C MET A 40 -2.46 3.08 2.52
N LEU A 41 -3.26 2.46 1.65
CA LEU A 41 -4.44 1.69 1.99
C LEU A 41 -4.35 0.27 1.44
N HIS A 42 -4.74 -0.71 2.26
CA HIS A 42 -4.93 -2.09 1.84
C HIS A 42 -6.42 -2.33 1.59
N LEU A 43 -6.81 -2.52 0.33
CA LEU A 43 -8.21 -2.58 -0.13
C LEU A 43 -8.60 -3.95 -0.73
N PRO A 44 -8.30 -5.08 -0.05
CA PRO A 44 -8.49 -6.41 -0.62
C PRO A 44 -9.96 -6.78 -0.83
N ALA A 45 -10.90 -6.35 0.03
CA ALA A 45 -12.30 -6.73 -0.13
C ALA A 45 -12.92 -6.01 -1.35
N LEU A 46 -12.59 -4.75 -1.55
CA LEU A 46 -12.96 -4.02 -2.75
C LEU A 46 -12.32 -4.59 -4.02
N SER A 47 -11.10 -5.12 -3.93
CA SER A 47 -10.46 -5.83 -5.05
C SER A 47 -11.14 -7.17 -5.35
N ILE A 48 -11.39 -8.01 -4.34
CA ILE A 48 -12.05 -9.32 -4.49
C ILE A 48 -13.45 -9.16 -5.11
N THR A 49 -14.18 -8.13 -4.71
CA THR A 49 -15.52 -7.83 -5.23
C THR A 49 -15.51 -7.01 -6.53
N ASN A 50 -14.33 -6.79 -7.14
CA ASN A 50 -14.15 -6.02 -8.38
C ASN A 50 -14.73 -4.58 -8.33
N GLN A 51 -14.79 -3.98 -7.14
CA GLN A 51 -15.29 -2.62 -6.92
C GLN A 51 -14.17 -1.56 -6.87
N VAL A 52 -12.92 -1.99 -6.66
CA VAL A 52 -11.79 -1.07 -6.38
C VAL A 52 -11.53 -0.10 -7.54
N ASP A 53 -11.49 -0.56 -8.78
CA ASP A 53 -11.13 0.30 -9.92
C ASP A 53 -12.17 1.42 -10.14
N LYS A 54 -13.46 1.08 -10.02
CA LYS A 54 -14.56 2.06 -10.11
C LYS A 54 -14.49 3.08 -8.99
N LEU A 55 -14.21 2.64 -7.76
CA LEU A 55 -14.07 3.53 -6.60
C LEU A 55 -12.89 4.49 -6.79
N LEU A 56 -11.72 3.96 -7.14
CA LEU A 56 -10.50 4.75 -7.30
C LEU A 56 -10.59 5.73 -8.47
N TYR A 57 -11.28 5.35 -9.55
CA TYR A 57 -11.59 6.27 -10.64
C TYR A 57 -12.49 7.42 -10.18
N GLY A 58 -13.56 7.14 -9.42
CA GLY A 58 -14.43 8.19 -8.88
C GLY A 58 -13.69 9.14 -7.93
N VAL A 59 -12.82 8.58 -7.09
CA VAL A 59 -12.01 9.35 -6.15
C VAL A 59 -11.00 10.25 -6.88
N SER A 60 -10.38 9.79 -7.96
CA SER A 60 -9.41 10.61 -8.70
C SER A 60 -10.04 11.87 -9.32
N GLN A 61 -11.34 11.83 -9.66
CA GLN A 61 -12.08 13.00 -10.14
C GLN A 61 -12.23 14.09 -9.06
N LEU A 62 -12.02 13.76 -7.79
CA LEU A 62 -12.04 14.73 -6.69
C LEU A 62 -10.71 15.48 -6.55
N GLY A 63 -9.76 15.30 -7.49
CA GLY A 63 -8.48 16.00 -7.49
C GLY A 63 -7.48 15.41 -6.49
N VAL A 64 -7.44 14.08 -6.41
CA VAL A 64 -6.37 13.32 -5.73
C VAL A 64 -5.72 12.35 -6.71
N ALA A 65 -4.44 12.10 -6.52
CA ALA A 65 -3.70 11.12 -7.29
C ALA A 65 -3.77 9.75 -6.60
N VAL A 66 -4.11 8.72 -7.38
CA VAL A 66 -4.18 7.32 -6.92
C VAL A 66 -3.17 6.49 -7.70
N ARG A 67 -2.40 5.66 -7.00
CA ARG A 67 -1.41 4.73 -7.60
C ARG A 67 -1.38 3.39 -6.87
N GLY A 68 -1.09 2.31 -7.59
CA GLY A 68 -0.70 1.05 -6.95
C GLY A 68 0.70 1.17 -6.34
N VAL A 69 0.90 0.59 -5.16
CA VAL A 69 2.23 0.61 -4.50
C VAL A 69 3.20 -0.35 -5.19
N TYR A 70 2.70 -1.52 -5.59
CA TYR A 70 3.45 -2.53 -6.31
C TYR A 70 2.73 -2.84 -7.63
N GLY A 71 3.44 -2.83 -8.76
CA GLY A 71 2.86 -3.00 -10.09
C GLY A 71 2.93 -1.74 -10.95
N GLU A 72 2.17 -1.74 -12.04
CA GLU A 72 2.18 -0.65 -13.02
C GLU A 72 0.88 0.17 -12.99
N GLY A 73 1.03 1.49 -12.94
CA GLY A 73 -0.09 2.43 -12.96
C GLY A 73 -0.98 2.34 -11.71
N THR A 74 -2.29 2.11 -11.93
CA THR A 74 -3.29 1.99 -10.87
C THR A 74 -3.52 0.56 -10.39
N LYS A 75 -3.03 -0.44 -11.14
CA LYS A 75 -3.12 -1.84 -10.72
C LYS A 75 -2.13 -2.09 -9.59
N SER A 76 -2.61 -2.67 -8.51
CA SER A 76 -1.79 -2.99 -7.35
C SER A 76 -1.69 -4.49 -7.10
N ILE A 77 -0.47 -5.00 -7.21
CA ILE A 77 -0.09 -6.33 -6.76
C ILE A 77 -0.13 -6.33 -5.22
N GLY A 78 -1.02 -7.13 -4.64
CA GLY A 78 -1.23 -7.19 -3.19
C GLY A 78 -2.26 -6.19 -2.64
N HIS A 79 -3.05 -5.55 -3.50
CA HIS A 79 -4.17 -4.67 -3.11
C HIS A 79 -3.76 -3.46 -2.25
N LEU A 80 -2.54 -2.96 -2.45
CA LEU A 80 -1.99 -1.79 -1.75
C LEU A 80 -2.02 -0.55 -2.63
N TYR A 81 -2.73 0.48 -2.20
CA TYR A 81 -2.94 1.70 -2.99
C TYR A 81 -2.43 2.90 -2.21
N GLN A 82 -1.82 3.85 -2.92
CA GLN A 82 -1.44 5.15 -2.37
C GLN A 82 -2.40 6.21 -2.89
N ILE A 83 -2.96 7.00 -1.98
CA ILE A 83 -3.77 8.18 -2.29
C ILE A 83 -2.99 9.40 -1.82
N SER A 84 -2.88 10.41 -2.67
CA SER A 84 -2.10 11.62 -2.39
C SER A 84 -2.75 12.86 -2.99
N ASN A 85 -2.43 14.05 -2.49
CA ASN A 85 -2.87 15.29 -3.12
C ASN A 85 -2.31 15.40 -4.55
N GLN A 86 -3.08 16.07 -5.40
CA GLN A 86 -2.66 16.47 -6.73
C GLN A 86 -2.57 17.99 -6.78
N GLY A 87 -1.38 18.50 -7.05
CA GLY A 87 -1.11 19.94 -7.00
C GLY A 87 -1.05 20.47 -5.57
N THR A 88 -0.38 21.60 -5.43
CA THR A 88 -0.08 22.27 -4.15
C THR A 88 -0.27 23.78 -4.22
N LEU A 89 -0.35 24.36 -5.42
CA LEU A 89 -0.58 25.78 -5.63
C LEU A 89 -2.03 26.18 -5.31
N GLY A 90 -2.20 27.26 -4.54
CA GLY A 90 -3.51 27.87 -4.26
C GLY A 90 -4.34 27.17 -3.18
N ALA A 91 -3.76 26.22 -2.43
CA ALA A 91 -4.36 25.60 -1.25
C ALA A 91 -3.42 25.71 -0.05
N SER A 92 -3.95 25.79 1.17
CA SER A 92 -3.13 25.62 2.37
C SER A 92 -2.86 24.14 2.64
N ASP A 93 -1.82 23.87 3.42
CA ASP A 93 -1.46 22.51 3.82
C ASP A 93 -2.58 21.81 4.60
N GLU A 94 -3.26 22.53 5.48
CA GLU A 94 -4.41 22.02 6.23
C GLU A 94 -5.55 21.64 5.30
N ALA A 95 -5.86 22.48 4.31
CA ALA A 95 -6.91 22.19 3.34
C ALA A 95 -6.59 20.94 2.50
N LEU A 96 -5.32 20.75 2.12
CA LEU A 96 -4.86 19.55 1.40
C LEU A 96 -4.99 18.30 2.27
N ILE A 97 -4.56 18.37 3.53
CA ILE A 97 -4.65 17.26 4.50
C ILE A 97 -6.10 16.91 4.79
N ASP A 98 -6.97 17.90 5.04
CA ASP A 98 -8.38 17.69 5.33
C ASP A 98 -9.09 17.01 4.16
N LYS A 99 -8.81 17.47 2.93
CA LYS A 99 -9.36 16.87 1.71
C LYS A 99 -8.97 15.41 1.56
N ILE A 100 -7.68 15.07 1.72
CA ILE A 100 -7.23 13.67 1.67
C ILE A 100 -7.89 12.86 2.78
N THR A 101 -7.94 13.39 3.99
CA THR A 101 -8.50 12.70 5.16
C THR A 101 -9.97 12.35 4.94
N GLN A 102 -10.78 13.28 4.42
CA GLN A 102 -12.19 13.04 4.10
C GLN A 102 -12.37 11.94 3.05
N ILE A 103 -11.59 11.99 1.97
CA ILE A 103 -11.64 11.00 0.89
C ILE A 103 -11.23 9.62 1.41
N VAL A 104 -10.10 9.56 2.12
CA VAL A 104 -9.56 8.31 2.69
C VAL A 104 -10.54 7.69 3.67
N THR A 105 -11.19 8.49 4.52
CA THR A 105 -12.18 8.00 5.48
C THR A 105 -13.34 7.30 4.78
N GLN A 106 -13.88 7.88 3.71
CA GLN A 106 -14.96 7.26 2.92
C GLN A 106 -14.53 5.92 2.30
N ILE A 107 -13.28 5.83 1.83
CA ILE A 107 -12.73 4.59 1.26
C ILE A 107 -12.57 3.52 2.33
N ILE A 108 -12.09 3.90 3.52
CA ILE A 108 -11.97 3.00 4.68
C ILE A 108 -13.33 2.44 5.06
N ASP A 109 -14.37 3.29 5.15
CA ASP A 109 -15.71 2.85 5.52
C ASP A 109 -16.30 1.90 4.46
N LYS A 110 -16.06 2.19 3.18
CA LYS A 110 -16.47 1.33 2.07
C LYS A 110 -15.74 -0.02 2.09
N GLU A 111 -14.44 -0.06 2.35
CA GLU A 111 -13.68 -1.31 2.51
C GLU A 111 -14.20 -2.12 3.72
N LYS A 112 -14.37 -1.49 4.89
CA LYS A 112 -14.90 -2.14 6.10
C LYS A 112 -16.29 -2.74 5.87
N SER A 113 -17.22 -1.97 5.31
CA SER A 113 -18.57 -2.47 5.00
C SER A 113 -18.55 -3.65 4.02
N THR A 114 -17.60 -3.64 3.08
CA THR A 114 -17.43 -4.72 2.09
C THR A 114 -16.84 -5.97 2.75
N ARG A 115 -15.89 -5.83 3.68
CA ARG A 115 -15.37 -6.95 4.49
C ARG A 115 -16.46 -7.61 5.33
N GLU A 116 -17.30 -6.82 6.01
CA GLU A 116 -18.42 -7.35 6.79
C GLU A 116 -19.46 -8.05 5.91
N HIS A 117 -19.75 -7.49 4.73
CA HIS A 117 -20.63 -8.14 3.76
C HIS A 117 -20.08 -9.49 3.28
N LEU A 118 -18.80 -9.54 2.94
CA LEU A 118 -18.11 -10.78 2.56
C LEU A 118 -18.13 -11.79 3.70
N LYS A 119 -17.80 -11.37 4.92
CA LYS A 119 -17.81 -12.24 6.12
C LYS A 119 -19.19 -12.84 6.39
N LYS A 120 -20.26 -12.08 6.17
CA LYS A 120 -21.62 -12.54 6.43
C LYS A 120 -22.14 -13.51 5.36
N ASN A 121 -21.81 -13.28 4.09
CA ASN A 121 -22.45 -13.98 2.98
C ASN A 121 -21.55 -15.02 2.28
N ASN A 122 -20.24 -14.99 2.52
CA ASN A 122 -19.24 -15.81 1.82
C ASN A 122 -18.17 -16.36 2.78
N TYR A 123 -18.53 -16.64 4.04
CA TYR A 123 -17.57 -17.03 5.06
C TYR A 123 -16.77 -18.28 4.65
N ASP A 124 -17.47 -19.34 4.23
CA ASP A 124 -16.87 -20.64 3.93
C ASP A 124 -15.91 -20.54 2.73
N GLU A 125 -16.28 -19.77 1.69
CA GLU A 125 -15.40 -19.55 0.54
C GLU A 125 -14.16 -18.72 0.92
N LEU A 126 -14.32 -17.69 1.75
CA LEU A 126 -13.19 -16.89 2.22
C LEU A 126 -12.24 -17.70 3.11
N GLU A 127 -12.80 -18.52 4.00
CA GLU A 127 -12.02 -19.40 4.85
C GLU A 127 -11.19 -20.38 4.00
N ASP A 128 -11.80 -21.05 3.02
CA ASP A 128 -11.06 -21.92 2.10
C ASP A 128 -9.96 -21.15 1.35
N ASP A 129 -10.28 -19.98 0.77
CA ASP A 129 -9.29 -19.16 0.04
C ASP A 129 -8.11 -18.75 0.91
N PHE A 130 -8.36 -18.36 2.17
CA PHE A 130 -7.30 -17.97 3.09
C PHE A 130 -6.43 -19.16 3.51
N TYR A 131 -7.03 -20.32 3.76
CA TYR A 131 -6.28 -21.53 4.11
C TYR A 131 -5.50 -22.08 2.92
N ARG A 132 -6.03 -21.99 1.70
CA ARG A 132 -5.29 -22.32 0.47
C ARG A 132 -4.12 -21.37 0.26
N ALA A 133 -4.31 -20.07 0.49
CA ALA A 133 -3.22 -19.10 0.45
C ALA A 133 -2.13 -19.43 1.49
N TYR A 134 -2.52 -19.74 2.73
CA TYR A 134 -1.60 -20.19 3.77
C TYR A 134 -0.83 -21.44 3.35
N GLY A 135 -1.53 -22.47 2.87
CA GLY A 135 -0.94 -23.73 2.44
C GLY A 135 0.08 -23.56 1.33
N LEU A 136 -0.23 -22.76 0.31
CA LEU A 136 0.71 -22.43 -0.75
C LEU A 136 1.95 -21.69 -0.22
N LEU A 137 1.75 -20.63 0.56
CA LEU A 137 2.85 -19.83 1.09
C LEU A 137 3.77 -20.61 2.04
N THR A 138 3.23 -21.57 2.79
CA THR A 138 4.00 -22.39 3.74
C THR A 138 4.64 -23.63 3.13
N ASN A 139 4.26 -24.05 1.91
CA ASN A 139 4.78 -25.28 1.29
C ASN A 139 5.51 -25.06 -0.04
N ALA A 140 5.20 -23.99 -0.78
CA ALA A 140 5.80 -23.71 -2.08
C ALA A 140 7.33 -23.68 -1.99
N ARG A 141 8.02 -24.24 -3.00
CA ARG A 141 9.48 -24.21 -3.14
C ARG A 141 9.99 -23.16 -4.11
N LYS A 142 9.07 -22.58 -4.88
CA LYS A 142 9.28 -21.48 -5.80
C LYS A 142 7.98 -20.68 -5.87
N ILE A 143 8.06 -19.36 -5.80
CA ILE A 143 6.89 -18.48 -5.92
C ILE A 143 7.30 -17.13 -6.51
N SER A 144 6.53 -16.64 -7.48
CA SER A 144 6.77 -15.33 -8.10
C SER A 144 6.43 -14.19 -7.12
N VAL A 145 6.91 -12.98 -7.42
CA VAL A 145 6.55 -11.79 -6.64
C VAL A 145 5.04 -11.51 -6.72
N ASP A 146 4.44 -11.64 -7.91
CA ASP A 146 3.01 -11.35 -8.09
C ASP A 146 2.12 -12.31 -7.31
N GLU A 147 2.43 -13.61 -7.38
CA GLU A 147 1.67 -14.64 -6.68
C GLU A 147 1.81 -14.48 -5.17
N SER A 148 3.04 -14.33 -4.67
CA SER A 148 3.30 -14.16 -3.24
C SER A 148 2.62 -12.93 -2.67
N MET A 149 2.68 -11.79 -3.35
CA MET A 149 2.02 -10.56 -2.89
C MET A 149 0.50 -10.69 -2.86
N ARG A 150 -0.12 -11.35 -3.86
CA ARG A 150 -1.56 -11.63 -3.87
C ARG A 150 -1.96 -12.53 -2.70
N LEU A 151 -1.21 -13.61 -2.47
CA LEU A 151 -1.51 -14.55 -1.38
C LEU A 151 -1.26 -13.94 0.01
N LEU A 152 -0.19 -13.15 0.18
CA LEU A 152 0.08 -12.43 1.43
C LEU A 152 -1.01 -11.39 1.73
N SER A 153 -1.51 -10.72 0.69
CA SER A 153 -2.63 -9.79 0.80
C SER A 153 -3.91 -10.49 1.28
N LEU A 154 -4.21 -11.68 0.76
CA LEU A 154 -5.33 -12.52 1.22
C LEU A 154 -5.14 -12.97 2.67
N LEU A 155 -3.94 -13.46 3.04
CA LEU A 155 -3.64 -13.83 4.42
C LEU A 155 -3.79 -12.65 5.39
N LYS A 156 -3.34 -11.46 4.98
CA LYS A 156 -3.48 -10.24 5.78
C LYS A 156 -4.95 -9.91 6.01
N LEU A 157 -5.78 -9.99 4.97
CA LEU A 157 -7.22 -9.82 5.10
C LEU A 157 -7.82 -10.85 6.08
N GLY A 158 -7.52 -12.15 5.89
CA GLY A 158 -8.02 -13.20 6.77
C GLY A 158 -7.62 -13.01 8.23
N SER A 159 -6.42 -12.48 8.48
CA SER A 159 -5.91 -12.21 9.82
C SER A 159 -6.70 -11.07 10.48
N GLU A 160 -6.97 -9.99 9.74
CA GLU A 160 -7.74 -8.84 10.21
C GLU A 160 -9.23 -9.17 10.39
N MET A 161 -9.77 -10.12 9.62
CA MET A 161 -11.14 -10.63 9.77
C MET A 161 -11.30 -11.64 10.91
N GLY A 162 -10.18 -12.10 11.49
CA GLY A 162 -10.14 -13.10 12.57
C GLY A 162 -10.34 -14.54 12.11
N ILE A 163 -10.15 -14.83 10.82
CA ILE A 163 -10.39 -16.15 10.20
C ILE A 163 -9.10 -16.99 10.16
N THR A 164 -7.92 -16.35 10.09
CA THR A 164 -6.63 -17.06 10.07
C THR A 164 -5.83 -16.85 11.37
N PRO A 165 -6.15 -17.59 12.46
CA PRO A 165 -5.48 -17.41 13.75
C PRO A 165 -4.00 -17.79 13.71
N MET A 166 -3.58 -18.69 12.83
CA MET A 166 -2.19 -19.15 12.70
C MET A 166 -1.21 -18.05 12.25
N VAL A 167 -1.69 -16.98 11.62
CA VAL A 167 -0.85 -15.83 11.21
C VAL A 167 -0.99 -14.63 12.14
N LYS A 168 -1.70 -14.77 13.26
CA LYS A 168 -1.89 -13.70 14.24
C LYS A 168 -0.54 -13.23 14.78
N GLY A 169 -0.30 -11.92 14.78
CA GLY A 169 0.95 -11.32 15.24
C GLY A 169 2.09 -11.35 14.21
N LYS A 170 1.90 -11.96 13.04
CA LYS A 170 2.89 -11.91 11.95
C LYS A 170 2.83 -10.55 11.24
N ASN A 171 4.00 -9.97 10.97
CA ASN A 171 4.10 -8.72 10.23
C ASN A 171 4.10 -8.99 8.72
N ILE A 172 2.90 -9.12 8.14
CA ILE A 172 2.74 -9.42 6.72
C ILE A 172 3.28 -8.30 5.83
N TYR A 173 3.14 -7.02 6.22
CA TYR A 173 3.68 -5.91 5.44
C TYR A 173 5.21 -5.94 5.37
N GLN A 174 5.88 -6.26 6.49
CA GLN A 174 7.32 -6.45 6.50
C GLN A 174 7.74 -7.58 5.57
N LEU A 175 6.98 -8.69 5.58
CA LEU A 175 7.25 -9.80 4.68
C LEU A 175 7.07 -9.39 3.21
N MET A 176 6.01 -8.66 2.87
CA MET A 176 5.78 -8.09 1.53
C MET A 176 6.95 -7.21 1.06
N ILE A 177 7.59 -6.47 1.97
CA ILE A 177 8.79 -5.68 1.68
C ILE A 177 10.02 -6.59 1.46
N TRP A 178 10.26 -7.55 2.34
CA TRP A 178 11.45 -8.42 2.24
C TRP A 178 11.47 -9.28 0.98
N ILE A 179 10.30 -9.70 0.48
CA ILE A 179 10.21 -10.56 -0.70
C ILE A 179 10.37 -9.81 -2.03
N GLN A 180 10.54 -8.48 -1.99
CA GLN A 180 10.75 -7.69 -3.20
C GLN A 180 12.06 -8.10 -3.90
N PRO A 181 12.12 -8.05 -5.24
CA PRO A 181 13.23 -8.66 -5.98
C PRO A 181 14.61 -8.13 -5.58
N ASN A 182 14.75 -6.82 -5.36
CA ASN A 182 16.03 -6.21 -4.97
C ASN A 182 16.37 -6.49 -3.50
N ASN A 183 15.36 -6.52 -2.63
CA ASN A 183 15.56 -6.78 -1.21
C ASN A 183 16.08 -8.21 -0.99
N ILE A 184 15.59 -9.18 -1.76
CA ILE A 184 16.12 -10.56 -1.73
C ILE A 184 17.60 -10.58 -2.11
N SER A 185 17.99 -9.91 -3.20
CA SER A 185 19.41 -9.85 -3.60
C SER A 185 20.28 -9.18 -2.54
N THR A 186 19.79 -8.10 -1.91
CA THR A 186 20.50 -7.44 -0.80
C THR A 186 20.66 -8.33 0.42
N ILE A 187 19.64 -9.11 0.78
CA ILE A 187 19.69 -10.04 1.92
C ILE A 187 20.73 -11.15 1.68
N GLU A 188 20.84 -11.65 0.45
CA GLU A 188 21.80 -12.72 0.12
C GLU A 188 23.21 -12.20 -0.15
N GLY A 189 23.37 -10.88 -0.38
CA GLY A 189 24.67 -10.27 -0.65
C GLY A 189 25.20 -10.50 -2.07
N GLU A 190 24.37 -11.05 -2.97
CA GLU A 190 24.71 -11.29 -4.37
C GLU A 190 23.50 -11.06 -5.30
N GLU A 191 23.78 -10.83 -6.59
CA GLU A 191 22.72 -10.68 -7.59
C GLU A 191 22.18 -12.05 -8.02
N LEU A 192 20.89 -12.28 -7.76
CA LEU A 192 20.25 -13.55 -8.05
C LEU A 192 19.48 -13.54 -9.38
N SER A 193 19.56 -14.66 -10.10
CA SER A 193 18.70 -14.90 -11.26
C SER A 193 17.21 -14.82 -10.88
N PRO A 194 16.29 -14.48 -11.80
CA PRO A 194 14.85 -14.50 -11.50
C PRO A 194 14.37 -15.84 -10.92
N LYS A 195 14.92 -16.96 -11.41
CA LYS A 195 14.54 -18.30 -10.94
C LYS A 195 14.99 -18.56 -9.50
N ASP A 196 16.17 -18.08 -9.13
CA ASP A 196 16.71 -18.28 -7.78
C ASP A 196 16.08 -17.31 -6.78
N ARG A 197 15.73 -16.10 -7.21
CA ARG A 197 14.90 -15.17 -6.43
C ARG A 197 13.56 -15.79 -6.05
N ASP A 198 12.90 -16.50 -6.96
CA ASP A 198 11.62 -17.16 -6.65
C ASP A 198 11.76 -18.30 -5.62
N LYS A 199 12.87 -19.05 -5.65
CA LYS A 199 13.16 -20.08 -4.65
C LYS A 199 13.42 -19.45 -3.29
N LYS A 200 14.27 -18.43 -3.26
CA LYS A 200 14.63 -17.71 -2.03
C LYS A 200 13.43 -16.99 -1.42
N ARG A 201 12.58 -16.40 -2.26
CA ARG A 201 11.30 -15.82 -1.84
C ARG A 201 10.45 -16.83 -1.09
N ALA A 202 10.26 -18.01 -1.67
CA ALA A 202 9.49 -19.07 -1.04
C ALA A 202 10.13 -19.49 0.29
N GLU A 203 11.46 -19.58 0.37
CA GLU A 203 12.18 -19.88 1.62
C GLU A 203 11.93 -18.85 2.72
N ILE A 204 12.07 -17.56 2.42
CA ILE A 204 11.84 -16.46 3.38
C ILE A 204 10.39 -16.50 3.88
N ILE A 205 9.41 -16.62 2.97
CA ILE A 205 7.99 -16.68 3.33
C ILE A 205 7.71 -17.83 4.29
N ARG A 206 8.17 -19.05 3.96
CA ARG A 206 7.96 -20.23 4.83
C ARG A 206 8.57 -20.00 6.21
N ARG A 207 9.80 -19.47 6.25
CA ARG A 207 10.52 -19.22 7.51
C ARG A 207 9.76 -18.24 8.40
N GLU A 208 9.28 -17.13 7.85
CA GLU A 208 8.61 -16.09 8.65
C GLU A 208 7.18 -16.49 9.07
N LEU A 209 6.46 -17.25 8.24
CA LEU A 209 5.10 -17.72 8.57
C LEU A 209 5.08 -18.91 9.53
N LEU A 210 6.09 -19.79 9.50
CA LEU A 210 6.14 -21.02 10.33
C LEU A 210 6.93 -20.88 11.63
N ARG A 211 7.69 -19.78 11.80
CA ARG A 211 8.23 -19.38 13.12
C ARG A 211 7.11 -19.02 14.08
#